data_AF-A0A521PUU1-F1
#
_entry.id   AF-A0A521PUU1-F1
#
_cell.length_a   1.000
_cell.length_b   1.000
_cell.length_c   1.000
_cell.angle_alpha   90.00
_cell.angle_beta   90.00
_cell.angle_gamma   90.00
#
_symmetry.space_group_name_H-M   'P 1'
#
loop_
_entity.id
_entity.type
_entity.pdbx_description
1 polymer ?
#
loop_
_entity_poly.entity_id
_entity_poly.type
_entity_poly.pdbx_seq_one_letter_code
_entity_poly.pdbx_strand_id
1 'polypeptide(L)'
;MEVIVTRSRIAGTLPHYAYRALIPADKVSSERRKLTSTVAGPTIVGRIPCVRIGPLLAPERYFEMAHRERSGLASRIGALARRIETLVIRTSFPEMSAASTPIVFQLDVDPGDACIWTDIGDLTAAFDRLEPRSDHLTVADLGLRQDDGRRAA
;
A
#
# COMPACT_ATOMS: atom_id res chain seq x y z
N MET A 1 10.04 5.95 5.95
CA MET A 1 10.22 4.95 4.87
C MET A 1 9.59 5.51 3.61
N GLU A 2 9.77 4.85 2.47
CA GLU A 2 9.25 5.32 1.19
C GLU A 2 8.18 4.35 0.67
N VAL A 3 7.11 4.87 0.08
CA VAL A 3 6.06 4.08 -0.57
C VAL A 3 5.94 4.49 -2.03
N ILE A 4 5.80 3.49 -2.88
CA ILE A 4 5.49 3.66 -4.29
C ILE A 4 3.99 3.50 -4.46
N VAL A 5 3.37 4.50 -5.04
CA VAL A 5 1.96 4.50 -5.39
C VAL A 5 1.85 4.51 -6.90
N THR A 6 1.07 3.58 -7.45
CA THR A 6 0.96 3.39 -8.89
C THR A 6 -0.48 3.38 -9.33
N ARG A 7 -0.69 3.88 -10.55
CA ARG A 7 -1.87 3.69 -11.37
C ARG A 7 -1.42 3.00 -12.66
N SER A 8 -1.91 1.80 -12.91
CA SER A 8 -1.55 1.02 -14.10
C SER A 8 -2.79 0.63 -14.87
N ARG A 9 -2.83 0.99 -16.15
CA ARG A 9 -3.90 0.69 -17.09
C ARG A 9 -3.94 -0.80 -17.35
N ILE A 10 -5.14 -1.33 -17.28
CA ILE A 10 -5.46 -2.70 -17.67
C ILE A 10 -5.82 -2.66 -19.15
N ALA A 11 -5.18 -3.52 -19.94
CA ALA A 11 -5.45 -3.59 -21.37
C ALA A 11 -6.94 -3.88 -21.63
N GLY A 12 -7.54 -3.12 -22.53
CA GLY A 12 -8.96 -3.20 -22.84
C GLY A 12 -9.48 -1.91 -23.50
N THR A 13 -10.76 -1.91 -23.85
CA THR A 13 -11.44 -0.76 -24.47
C THR A 13 -11.86 0.29 -23.45
N LEU A 14 -12.20 -0.13 -22.22
CA LEU A 14 -12.54 0.78 -21.13
C LEU A 14 -11.28 1.22 -20.37
N PRO A 15 -11.26 2.45 -19.83
CA PRO A 15 -10.18 2.98 -18.99
C PRO A 15 -10.19 2.33 -17.59
N HIS A 16 -9.86 1.04 -17.52
CA HIS A 16 -9.70 0.29 -16.28
C HIS A 16 -8.27 0.40 -15.76
N TYR A 17 -8.15 0.59 -14.44
CA TYR A 17 -6.86 0.74 -13.77
C TYR A 17 -6.77 -0.14 -12.53
N ALA A 18 -5.55 -0.61 -12.27
CA ALA A 18 -5.13 -1.15 -10.98
C ALA A 18 -4.33 -0.08 -10.24
N TYR A 19 -4.79 0.26 -9.04
CA TYR A 19 -4.05 1.10 -8.12
C TYR A 19 -3.35 0.24 -7.07
N ARG A 20 -2.10 0.58 -6.73
CA ARG A 20 -1.34 -0.14 -5.71
C ARG A 20 -0.47 0.81 -4.89
N ALA A 21 -0.39 0.55 -3.59
CA ALA A 21 0.62 1.14 -2.71
C ALA A 21 1.57 0.04 -2.21
N LEU A 22 2.86 0.17 -2.50
CA LEU A 22 3.87 -0.86 -2.23
C LEU A 22 5.12 -0.24 -1.60
N ILE A 23 5.74 -0.95 -0.66
CA ILE A 23 7.00 -0.50 -0.05
C ILE A 23 8.17 -1.17 -0.80
N PRO A 24 9.16 -0.42 -1.31
CA PRO A 24 10.35 -1.01 -1.91
C PRO A 24 11.06 -1.92 -0.91
N ALA A 25 11.47 -3.12 -1.35
CA ALA A 25 12.03 -4.12 -0.45
C ALA A 25 13.39 -3.68 0.16
N ASP A 26 14.18 -2.89 -0.55
CA ASP A 26 15.45 -2.32 -0.05
C ASP A 26 15.25 -1.35 1.12
N LYS A 27 14.06 -0.78 1.29
CA LYS A 27 13.68 0.08 2.42
C LYS A 27 13.20 -0.68 3.65
N VAL A 28 13.13 -2.02 3.57
CA VAL A 28 12.67 -2.90 4.64
C VAL A 28 13.87 -3.71 5.16
N SER A 29 13.99 -3.84 6.48
CA SER A 29 15.07 -4.62 7.10
C SER A 29 15.09 -6.06 6.58
N SER A 30 16.28 -6.67 6.54
CA SER A 30 16.44 -8.06 6.07
C SER A 30 15.59 -9.04 6.87
N GLU A 31 15.53 -8.87 8.19
CA GLU A 31 14.74 -9.73 9.07
C GLU A 31 13.25 -9.62 8.75
N ARG A 32 12.73 -8.41 8.60
CA ARG A 32 11.33 -8.20 8.21
C ARG A 32 11.05 -8.78 6.82
N ARG A 33 11.96 -8.60 5.86
CA ARG A 33 11.83 -9.16 4.51
C ARG A 33 11.78 -10.68 4.49
N LYS A 34 12.46 -11.38 5.41
CA LYS A 34 12.36 -12.85 5.49
C LYS A 34 10.96 -13.31 5.93
N LEU A 35 10.30 -12.49 6.74
CA LEU A 35 8.95 -12.76 7.26
C LEU A 35 7.84 -12.35 6.27
N THR A 36 8.12 -11.41 5.38
CA THR A 36 7.18 -10.90 4.40
C THR A 36 7.55 -11.33 2.99
N SER A 37 6.65 -11.98 2.26
CA SER A 37 6.88 -12.27 0.83
C SER A 37 7.10 -10.99 0.02
N THR A 38 8.07 -11.01 -0.90
CA THR A 38 8.23 -9.95 -1.89
C THR A 38 7.32 -10.17 -3.09
N VAL A 39 6.92 -9.07 -3.72
CA VAL A 39 6.14 -9.04 -4.97
C VAL A 39 6.86 -8.15 -5.97
N ALA A 40 6.76 -8.45 -7.26
CA ALA A 40 7.25 -7.54 -8.28
C ALA A 40 6.39 -6.27 -8.31
N GLY A 41 7.04 -5.10 -8.26
CA GLY A 41 6.40 -3.82 -8.50
C GLY A 41 5.83 -3.73 -9.93
N PRO A 42 4.93 -2.78 -10.20
CA PRO A 42 4.40 -2.54 -11.54
C PRO A 42 5.50 -2.20 -12.55
N THR A 43 5.25 -2.49 -13.83
CA THR A 43 6.25 -2.28 -14.91
C THR A 43 6.71 -0.83 -15.03
N ILE A 44 5.82 0.15 -14.78
CA ILE A 44 6.15 1.59 -14.78
C ILE A 44 7.24 1.94 -13.76
N VAL A 45 7.48 1.10 -12.75
CA VAL A 45 8.52 1.27 -11.73
C VAL A 45 9.75 0.40 -12.01
N GLY A 46 9.84 -0.23 -13.18
CA GLY A 46 10.96 -1.13 -13.53
C GLY A 46 10.89 -2.51 -12.86
N ARG A 47 9.73 -2.94 -12.35
CA ARG A 47 9.53 -4.24 -11.67
C ARG A 47 10.44 -4.49 -10.47
N ILE A 48 10.80 -3.44 -9.74
CA ILE A 48 11.62 -3.59 -8.52
C ILE A 48 10.91 -4.49 -7.48
N PRO A 49 11.65 -5.23 -6.63
CA PRO A 49 11.06 -6.01 -5.57
C PRO A 49 10.41 -5.10 -4.52
N CYS A 50 9.15 -5.37 -4.19
CA CYS A 50 8.38 -4.63 -3.20
C CYS A 50 7.74 -5.57 -2.16
N VAL A 51 7.25 -4.99 -1.08
CA VAL A 51 6.48 -5.63 -0.01
C VAL A 51 5.10 -4.99 0.07
N ARG A 52 4.07 -5.80 0.34
CA ARG A 52 2.70 -5.32 0.59
C ARG A 52 2.59 -4.75 2.00
N ILE A 53 1.76 -3.73 2.18
CA ILE A 53 1.55 -3.06 3.47
C ILE A 53 1.07 -4.05 4.56
N GLY A 54 0.16 -4.98 4.23
CA GLY A 54 -0.41 -5.91 5.22
C GLY A 54 0.64 -6.73 5.99
N PRO A 55 1.47 -7.55 5.32
CA PRO A 55 2.55 -8.28 5.98
C PRO A 55 3.55 -7.39 6.75
N LEU A 56 3.75 -6.14 6.33
CA LEU A 56 4.66 -5.21 7.01
C LEU A 56 4.07 -4.70 8.35
N LEU A 57 2.76 -4.47 8.40
CA LEU A 57 2.05 -4.01 9.60
C LEU A 57 2.03 -5.06 10.71
N ALA A 58 2.08 -6.34 10.33
CA ALA A 58 1.94 -7.45 11.26
C ALA A 58 2.95 -7.35 12.42
N PRO A 59 2.48 -7.44 13.68
CA PRO A 59 3.35 -7.41 14.84
C PRO A 59 4.13 -8.73 14.97
N GLU A 60 5.24 -8.76 15.71
CA GLU A 60 6.11 -9.95 15.74
C GLU A 60 5.42 -11.23 16.20
N ARG A 61 4.55 -11.11 17.22
CA ARG A 61 3.72 -12.21 17.70
C ARG A 61 2.87 -12.87 16.60
N TYR A 62 2.51 -12.15 15.53
CA TYR A 62 1.75 -12.72 14.41
C TYR A 62 2.54 -13.83 13.69
N PHE A 63 3.86 -13.67 13.57
CA PHE A 63 4.72 -14.64 12.88
C PHE A 63 5.02 -15.87 13.73
N GLU A 64 4.91 -15.75 15.06
CA GLU A 64 5.11 -16.82 16.03
C GLU A 64 3.83 -17.65 16.29
N MET A 65 2.64 -17.04 16.10
CA MET A 65 1.35 -17.69 16.34
C MET A 65 1.12 -18.96 15.52
N ALA A 66 0.39 -19.93 16.07
CA ALA A 66 -0.06 -21.09 15.29
C ALA A 66 -1.06 -20.65 14.21
N HIS A 67 -1.07 -21.30 13.05
CA HIS A 67 -1.89 -20.89 11.90
C HIS A 67 -3.38 -20.71 12.23
N ARG A 68 -3.94 -21.62 13.06
CA ARG A 68 -5.34 -21.58 13.51
C ARG A 68 -5.70 -20.34 14.35
N GLU A 69 -4.72 -19.75 15.03
CA GLU A 69 -4.87 -18.58 15.91
C GLU A 69 -4.67 -17.26 15.14
N ARG A 70 -4.12 -17.33 13.92
CA ARG A 70 -3.84 -16.14 13.11
C ARG A 70 -5.06 -15.55 12.43
N SER A 71 -6.15 -16.30 12.22
CA SER A 71 -7.27 -15.89 11.37
C SER A 71 -7.89 -14.54 11.78
N GLY A 72 -8.15 -14.35 13.08
CA GLY A 72 -8.70 -13.10 13.61
C GLY A 72 -7.75 -11.92 13.45
N LEU A 73 -6.47 -12.11 13.77
CA LEU A 73 -5.46 -11.05 13.66
C LEU A 73 -5.14 -10.73 12.19
N ALA A 74 -5.08 -11.74 11.32
CA ALA A 74 -4.86 -11.59 9.88
C ALA A 74 -5.97 -10.75 9.23
N SER A 75 -7.24 -10.98 9.60
CA SER A 75 -8.37 -10.21 9.11
C SER A 75 -8.25 -8.73 9.49
N ARG A 76 -7.94 -8.43 10.75
CA ARG A 76 -7.76 -7.06 11.25
C ARG A 76 -6.56 -6.36 10.60
N ILE A 77 -5.42 -7.06 10.46
CA ILE A 77 -4.25 -6.57 9.74
C ILE A 77 -4.64 -6.25 8.28
N GLY A 78 -5.38 -7.14 7.62
CA GLY A 78 -5.84 -6.93 6.25
C GLY A 78 -6.75 -5.72 6.09
N ALA A 79 -7.68 -5.51 7.03
CA ALA A 79 -8.58 -4.36 7.06
C ALA A 79 -7.80 -3.04 7.25
N LEU A 80 -6.90 -3.00 8.23
CA LEU A 80 -6.04 -1.84 8.47
C LEU A 80 -5.13 -1.55 7.26
N ALA A 81 -4.53 -2.58 6.67
CA ALA A 81 -3.69 -2.44 5.49
C ALA A 81 -4.45 -1.84 4.32
N ARG A 82 -5.67 -2.32 4.05
CA ARG A 82 -6.54 -1.81 3.00
C ARG A 82 -6.93 -0.36 3.25
N ARG A 83 -7.19 0.01 4.51
CA ARG A 83 -7.48 1.40 4.89
C ARG A 83 -6.28 2.31 4.61
N ILE A 84 -5.08 1.92 5.05
CA ILE A 84 -3.84 2.66 4.82
C ILE A 84 -3.55 2.78 3.32
N GLU A 85 -3.63 1.68 2.57
CA GLU A 85 -3.46 1.66 1.12
C GLU A 85 -4.44 2.61 0.43
N THR A 86 -5.71 2.62 0.85
CA THR A 86 -6.73 3.53 0.32
C THR A 86 -6.38 4.99 0.59
N LEU A 87 -5.96 5.33 1.82
CA LEU A 87 -5.58 6.71 2.17
C LEU A 87 -4.37 7.18 1.36
N VAL A 88 -3.34 6.33 1.25
CA VAL A 88 -2.14 6.62 0.45
C VAL A 88 -2.51 6.82 -1.03
N ILE A 89 -3.29 5.90 -1.62
CA ILE A 89 -3.69 6.00 -3.03
C ILE A 89 -4.52 7.25 -3.29
N ARG A 90 -5.51 7.56 -2.46
CA ARG A 90 -6.37 8.73 -2.64
C ARG A 90 -5.62 10.06 -2.50
N THR A 91 -4.55 10.07 -1.73
CA THR A 91 -3.69 11.24 -1.58
C THR A 91 -2.85 11.48 -2.84
N SER A 92 -2.33 10.41 -3.43
CA SER A 92 -1.48 10.48 -4.63
C SER A 92 -2.28 10.58 -5.94
N PHE A 93 -3.44 9.94 -6.00
CA PHE A 93 -4.36 9.85 -7.14
C PHE A 93 -5.79 10.19 -6.71
N PRO A 94 -6.13 11.49 -6.59
CA PRO A 94 -7.43 11.94 -6.10
C PRO A 94 -8.63 11.46 -6.94
N GLU A 95 -8.40 11.09 -8.20
CA GLU A 95 -9.40 10.50 -9.08
C GLU A 95 -9.87 9.11 -8.63
N MET A 96 -9.09 8.39 -7.83
CA MET A 96 -9.51 7.15 -7.18
C MET A 96 -10.49 7.49 -6.05
N SER A 97 -11.78 7.59 -6.35
CA SER A 97 -12.80 8.07 -5.40
C SER A 97 -13.44 6.97 -4.54
N ALA A 98 -13.09 5.70 -4.75
CA ALA A 98 -13.68 4.58 -4.03
C ALA A 98 -13.38 4.65 -2.52
N ALA A 99 -14.34 4.22 -1.70
CA ALA A 99 -14.20 4.18 -0.25
C ALA A 99 -13.10 3.21 0.24
N SER A 100 -12.75 2.22 -0.61
CA SER A 100 -11.69 1.24 -0.41
C SER A 100 -11.04 0.95 -1.76
N THR A 101 -9.73 0.75 -1.79
CA THR A 101 -8.99 0.36 -2.99
C THR A 101 -9.59 -0.91 -3.61
N PRO A 102 -10.17 -0.82 -4.82
CA PRO A 102 -10.69 -1.98 -5.52
C PRO A 102 -9.57 -2.69 -6.28
N ILE A 103 -9.83 -3.92 -6.72
CA ILE A 103 -8.90 -4.66 -7.59
C ILE A 103 -8.77 -3.95 -8.95
N VAL A 104 -9.90 -3.47 -9.47
CA VAL A 104 -10.01 -2.72 -10.73
C VAL A 104 -10.89 -1.50 -10.47
N PHE A 105 -10.46 -0.34 -10.96
CA PHE A 105 -11.22 0.90 -10.92
C PHE A 105 -11.39 1.45 -12.33
N GLN A 106 -12.61 1.85 -12.69
CA GLN A 106 -12.89 2.49 -13.97
C GLN A 106 -12.87 4.01 -13.80
N LEU A 107 -12.22 4.71 -14.72
CA LEU A 107 -12.28 6.17 -14.83
C LEU A 107 -13.17 6.59 -16.00
N ASP A 108 -13.56 7.86 -16.05
CA ASP A 108 -14.30 8.40 -17.20
C ASP A 108 -13.35 8.85 -18.33
N VAL A 109 -12.12 9.20 -17.95
CA VAL A 109 -11.04 9.61 -18.87
C VAL A 109 -9.86 8.65 -18.74
N ASP A 110 -9.02 8.59 -19.76
CA ASP A 110 -7.77 7.82 -19.75
C ASP A 110 -6.60 8.74 -19.38
N PRO A 111 -6.21 8.83 -18.09
CA PRO A 111 -5.06 9.62 -17.70
C PRO A 111 -3.72 8.90 -17.92
N GLY A 112 -3.71 7.68 -18.46
CA GLY A 112 -2.50 6.86 -18.66
C GLY A 112 -1.91 6.26 -17.37
N ASP A 113 -0.78 5.56 -17.50
CA ASP A 113 -0.04 5.03 -16.36
C ASP A 113 0.65 6.14 -15.56
N ALA A 114 0.77 5.97 -14.25
CA ALA A 114 1.51 6.90 -13.41
C ALA A 114 2.15 6.22 -12.19
N CYS A 115 3.24 6.80 -11.72
CA CYS A 115 3.99 6.35 -10.54
C CYS A 115 4.38 7.57 -9.69
N ILE A 116 4.11 7.48 -8.39
CA ILE A 116 4.49 8.50 -7.41
C ILE A 116 5.28 7.82 -6.30
N TRP A 117 6.39 8.44 -5.92
CA TRP A 117 7.17 8.06 -4.75
C TRP A 117 6.87 9.09 -3.65
N THR A 118 6.55 8.62 -2.46
CA THR A 118 6.27 9.50 -1.32
C THR A 118 6.78 8.90 -0.02
N ASP A 119 7.19 9.77 0.90
CA ASP A 119 7.59 9.37 2.23
C ASP A 119 6.38 9.03 3.08
N ILE A 120 6.51 7.99 3.89
CA ILE A 120 5.53 7.56 4.89
C ILE A 120 6.26 7.18 6.18
N GLY A 121 5.60 7.36 7.32
CA GLY A 121 6.06 6.89 8.62
C GLY A 121 6.32 5.39 8.64
N ASP A 122 7.16 4.93 9.57
CA ASP A 122 7.49 3.51 9.64
C ASP A 122 6.25 2.67 9.99
N LEU A 123 5.88 1.79 9.05
CA LEU A 123 4.75 0.86 9.17
C LEU A 123 5.16 -0.51 9.73
N THR A 124 6.46 -0.76 9.94
CA THR A 124 6.98 -2.03 10.45
C THR A 124 6.38 -2.33 11.82
N ALA A 125 5.68 -3.46 11.96
CA ALA A 125 4.98 -3.86 13.18
C ALA A 125 4.04 -2.78 13.76
N ALA A 126 3.53 -1.87 12.92
CA ALA A 126 2.75 -0.72 13.38
C ALA A 126 1.28 -1.06 13.72
N PHE A 127 0.84 -2.32 13.59
CA PHE A 127 -0.55 -2.73 13.79
C PHE A 127 -1.12 -2.25 15.13
N ASP A 128 -0.47 -2.52 16.26
CA ASP A 128 -1.01 -2.18 17.58
C ASP A 128 -1.12 -0.68 17.83
N ARG A 129 -0.23 0.09 17.22
CA ARG A 129 -0.23 1.55 17.31
C ARG A 129 -1.38 2.16 16.51
N LEU A 130 -1.68 1.60 15.35
CA LEU A 130 -2.58 2.21 14.35
C LEU A 130 -4.00 1.65 14.40
N GLU A 131 -4.17 0.36 14.72
CA GLU A 131 -5.47 -0.31 14.69
C GLU A 131 -6.53 0.29 15.63
N PRO A 132 -6.18 0.72 16.88
CA PRO A 132 -7.15 1.35 17.78
C PRO A 132 -7.78 2.64 17.22
N ARG A 133 -7.15 3.25 16.23
CA ARG A 133 -7.60 4.51 15.60
C ARG A 133 -7.97 4.31 14.13
N SER A 134 -8.13 3.07 13.68
CA SER A 134 -8.25 2.71 12.26
C SER A 134 -9.33 3.49 11.50
N ASP A 135 -10.48 3.72 12.12
CA ASP A 135 -11.59 4.49 11.53
C ASP A 135 -11.27 5.99 11.38
N HIS A 136 -10.42 6.52 12.26
CA HIS A 136 -10.04 7.94 12.31
C HIS A 136 -8.66 8.22 11.74
N LEU A 137 -8.00 7.20 11.15
CA LEU A 137 -6.68 7.39 10.55
C LEU A 137 -6.74 8.41 9.42
N THR A 138 -5.85 9.39 9.51
CA THR A 138 -5.61 10.40 8.48
C THR A 138 -4.24 10.19 7.85
N VAL A 139 -3.99 10.90 6.75
CA VAL A 139 -2.70 10.89 6.04
C VAL A 139 -1.58 11.46 6.92
N ALA A 140 -1.91 12.39 7.82
CA ALA A 140 -0.97 12.97 8.77
C ALA A 140 -0.51 11.95 9.82
N ASP A 141 -1.41 11.09 10.31
CA ASP A 141 -1.07 10.01 11.23
C ASP A 141 -0.10 8.99 10.62
N LEU A 142 -0.12 8.88 9.28
CA LEU A 142 0.79 8.04 8.52
C LEU A 142 2.11 8.75 8.20
N GLY A 143 2.28 10.03 8.52
CA GLY A 143 3.48 10.80 8.19
C GLY A 143 3.69 10.99 6.69
N LEU A 144 2.62 10.97 5.88
CA LEU A 144 2.69 11.26 4.45
C LEU A 144 3.08 12.72 4.23
N ARG A 145 4.20 12.97 3.56
CA ARG A 145 4.60 14.33 3.15
C ARG A 145 4.02 14.61 1.77
N GLN A 146 3.25 15.70 1.65
CA GLN A 146 2.57 16.07 0.42
C GLN A 146 3.46 16.72 -0.66
N ASP A 147 4.77 16.89 -0.43
CA ASP A 147 5.62 17.68 -1.33
C ASP A 147 6.31 16.88 -2.46
N ASP A 148 6.08 17.37 -3.68
CA ASP A 148 7.00 17.48 -4.82
C ASP A 148 7.51 16.24 -5.58
N GLY A 149 6.97 15.06 -5.33
CA GLY A 149 7.38 13.81 -5.99
C GLY A 149 6.64 13.40 -7.27
N ARG A 150 5.99 14.30 -8.03
CA ARG A 150 5.39 13.91 -9.33
C ARG A 150 6.48 13.67 -10.36
N ARG A 151 6.97 12.43 -10.44
CA ARG A 151 7.72 11.96 -11.61
C ARG A 151 6.70 11.51 -12.66
N ALA A 152 6.36 12.40 -13.59
CA ALA A 152 5.75 11.98 -14.83
C ALA A 152 6.73 11.04 -15.53
N ALA A 153 6.28 9.81 -15.82
CA ALA A 153 7.00 8.87 -16.67
C ALA A 153 6.84 9.26 -18.14
#